data_AF-A0A917J852-F1
#
_entry.id   AF-A0A917J852-F1
#
_cell.length_a   1.000
_cell.length_b   1.000
_cell.length_c   1.000
_cell.angle_alpha   90.00
_cell.angle_beta   90.00
_cell.angle_gamma   90.00
#
_symmetry.space_group_name_H-M   'P 1'
#
loop_
_entity.id
_entity.type
_entity.pdbx_description
1 polymer ?
#
loop_
_entity_poly.entity_id
_entity_poly.type
_entity_poly.pdbx_seq_one_letter_code
_entity_poly.pdbx_strand_id
1 'polypeptide(L)'
;MSEIKFKYKIDELLKKFSITQYRLAMRMIPEQLNVSAKTFANYRNIKLNDSQDIPHEKVVILENLFDLAAGKLQNFVVTIKPITEFTETNI
;
A
#
# COMPACT_ATOMS: atom_id res chain seq x y z
N MET A 1 16.16 16.73 6.05
CA MET A 1 15.32 15.78 6.81
C MET A 1 15.19 14.54 5.94
N SER A 2 15.66 13.37 6.38
CA SER A 2 15.46 12.14 5.60
C SER A 2 13.96 11.85 5.54
N GLU A 3 13.38 11.97 4.36
CA GLU A 3 11.96 11.70 4.10
C GLU A 3 11.69 10.24 4.49
N ILE A 4 10.95 10.01 5.58
CA ILE A 4 10.54 8.65 5.95
C ILE A 4 9.58 8.20 4.85
N LYS A 5 10.09 7.42 3.90
CA LYS A 5 9.28 6.83 2.84
C LYS A 5 8.44 5.72 3.48
N PHE A 6 7.13 5.92 3.50
CA PHE A 6 6.19 4.85 3.81
C PHE A 6 6.15 3.88 2.64
N LYS A 7 5.89 2.60 2.95
CA LYS A 7 5.81 1.53 1.94
C LYS A 7 4.61 1.72 1.01
N TYR A 8 3.54 2.33 1.53
CA TYR A 8 2.28 2.59 0.85
C TYR A 8 1.89 4.06 0.98
N LYS A 9 1.32 4.65 -0.08
CA LYS A 9 0.91 6.07 -0.11
C LYS A 9 -0.51 6.32 0.42
N ILE A 10 -1.01 5.48 1.31
CA ILE A 10 -2.40 5.55 1.82
C ILE A 10 -2.66 6.93 2.47
N ASP A 11 -1.73 7.42 3.29
CA ASP A 11 -1.89 8.72 3.96
C ASP A 11 -1.87 9.89 2.97
N GLU A 12 -1.05 9.81 1.92
CA GLU A 12 -1.02 10.81 0.85
C GLU A 12 -2.34 10.86 0.06
N LEU A 13 -2.98 9.71 -0.15
CA LEU A 13 -4.29 9.63 -0.80
C LEU A 13 -5.39 10.21 0.10
N LEU A 14 -5.38 9.86 1.40
CA LEU A 14 -6.34 10.37 2.37
C LEU A 14 -6.25 11.88 2.58
N LYS A 15 -5.06 12.48 2.47
CA LYS A 15 -4.86 13.94 2.57
C LYS A 15 -5.56 14.73 1.46
N LYS A 16 -5.92 14.09 0.34
CA LYS A 16 -6.66 14.72 -0.75
C LYS A 16 -8.16 14.84 -0.48
N PHE A 17 -8.66 14.15 0.54
CA PHE A 17 -10.07 14.16 0.89
C PHE A 17 -10.43 15.41 1.71
N SER A 18 -11.67 15.87 1.57
CA SER A 18 -12.26 16.82 2.51
C SER A 18 -12.38 16.19 3.90
N ILE A 19 -12.55 17.00 4.95
CA ILE A 19 -12.67 16.52 6.34
C ILE A 19 -13.81 15.48 6.47
N THR A 20 -14.94 15.70 5.78
CA THR A 20 -16.08 14.78 5.78
C THR A 20 -15.73 13.44 5.12
N GLN A 21 -15.11 13.49 3.94
CA GLN A 21 -14.66 12.29 3.21
C GLN A 21 -13.58 11.53 3.99
N TYR A 22 -12.64 12.24 4.62
CA TYR A 22 -11.61 11.62 5.45
C TYR A 22 -12.23 10.86 6.62
N ARG A 23 -13.16 11.48 7.36
CA ARG A 23 -13.88 10.81 8.47
C ARG A 23 -14.64 9.58 7.99
N LEU A 24 -15.28 9.68 6.83
CA LEU A 24 -15.99 8.54 6.23
C LEU A 24 -15.02 7.42 5.85
N ALA A 25 -13.91 7.74 5.19
CA ALA A 25 -12.87 6.79 4.78
C ALA A 25 -12.25 6.08 5.99
N MET A 26 -11.96 6.81 7.07
CA MET A 26 -11.43 6.24 8.31
C MET A 26 -12.37 5.24 8.99
N ARG A 27 -13.68 5.29 8.70
CA ARG A 27 -14.65 4.31 9.16
C ARG A 27 -14.84 3.16 8.15
N MET A 28 -15.09 3.50 6.88
CA MET A 28 -15.46 2.52 5.86
C MET A 28 -14.29 1.66 5.41
N ILE A 29 -13.08 2.20 5.28
CA ILE A 29 -11.94 1.43 4.76
C ILE A 29 -11.60 0.25 5.69
N PRO A 30 -11.46 0.41 7.03
CA PRO A 30 -11.27 -0.73 7.93
C PRO A 30 -12.37 -1.80 7.81
N GLU A 31 -13.63 -1.37 7.68
CA GLU A 31 -14.79 -2.27 7.51
C GLU A 31 -14.69 -3.07 6.21
N GLN A 32 -14.42 -2.42 5.07
CA GLN A 32 -14.26 -3.08 3.77
C GLN A 32 -13.06 -4.04 3.73
N LEU A 33 -12.01 -3.73 4.49
CA LEU A 33 -10.85 -4.61 4.63
C LEU A 33 -11.07 -5.74 5.62
N ASN A 34 -12.16 -5.72 6.39
CA ASN A 34 -12.41 -6.62 7.52
C ASN A 34 -11.25 -6.60 8.54
N VAL A 35 -10.79 -5.39 8.92
CA VAL A 35 -9.71 -5.18 9.90
C VAL A 35 -10.10 -4.15 10.94
N SER A 36 -9.42 -4.17 12.09
CA SER A 36 -9.60 -3.14 13.10
C SER A 36 -9.08 -1.78 12.62
N ALA A 37 -9.64 -0.69 13.15
CA ALA A 37 -9.12 0.67 12.91
C ALA A 37 -7.64 0.81 13.30
N LYS A 38 -7.19 0.07 14.33
CA LYS A 38 -5.77 0.01 14.74
C LYS A 38 -4.91 -0.65 13.67
N THR A 39 -5.35 -1.77 13.11
CA THR A 39 -4.65 -2.46 12.01
C THR A 39 -4.55 -1.54 10.79
N PHE A 40 -5.63 -0.85 10.43
CA PHE A 40 -5.60 0.12 9.35
C PHE A 40 -4.67 1.30 9.66
N ALA A 41 -4.63 1.79 10.91
CA ALA A 41 -3.67 2.81 11.32
C ALA A 41 -2.22 2.32 11.17
N ASN A 42 -1.94 1.04 11.46
CA ASN A 42 -0.61 0.45 11.25
C ASN A 42 -0.27 0.39 9.75
N TYR A 43 -1.20 -0.04 8.90
CA TYR A 43 -1.01 -0.10 7.44
C TYR A 43 -0.56 1.23 6.84
N ARG A 44 -1.13 2.36 7.32
CA ARG A 44 -0.74 3.71 6.87
C ARG A 44 0.67 4.13 7.29
N ASN A 45 1.25 3.46 8.29
CA ASN A 45 2.52 3.84 8.91
C ASN A 45 3.65 2.82 8.66
N ILE A 46 3.42 1.80 7.84
CA ILE A 46 4.47 0.82 7.48
C ILE A 46 5.59 1.57 6.75
N LYS A 47 6.80 1.50 7.30
CA LYS A 47 7.99 2.12 6.71
C LYS A 47 8.51 1.25 5.57
N LEU A 48 9.19 1.85 4.59
CA LEU A 48 9.70 1.13 3.43
C LEU A 48 10.61 -0.07 3.79
N ASN A 49 11.43 0.09 4.83
CA ASN A 49 12.36 -0.94 5.32
C ASN A 49 11.76 -1.84 6.41
N ASP A 50 10.47 -1.72 6.69
CA ASP A 50 9.80 -2.57 7.68
C ASP A 50 9.59 -3.97 7.10
N SER A 51 9.76 -4.99 7.94
CA SER A 51 9.46 -6.38 7.58
C SER A 51 7.96 -6.64 7.48
N GLN A 52 7.15 -5.78 8.11
CA GLN A 52 5.71 -5.83 8.01
C GLN A 52 5.22 -5.49 6.59
N ASP A 53 4.11 -6.10 6.23
CA ASP A 53 3.43 -5.81 4.99
C ASP A 53 1.90 -5.86 5.12
N ILE A 54 1.22 -5.23 4.17
CA ILE A 54 -0.22 -5.37 4.00
C ILE A 54 -0.45 -6.66 3.19
N PRO A 55 -1.32 -7.58 3.63
CA PRO A 55 -1.69 -8.74 2.82
C PRO A 55 -2.16 -8.31 1.42
N HIS A 56 -1.73 -9.02 0.37
CA HIS A 56 -1.96 -8.61 -1.01
C HIS A 56 -3.43 -8.36 -1.35
N GLU A 57 -4.34 -9.23 -0.87
CA GLU A 57 -5.79 -9.05 -1.01
C GLU A 57 -6.27 -7.67 -0.52
N LYS A 58 -5.74 -7.21 0.62
CA LYS A 58 -6.09 -5.90 1.21
C LYS A 58 -5.49 -4.75 0.40
N VAL A 59 -4.31 -4.93 -0.19
CA VAL A 59 -3.71 -3.96 -1.12
C VAL A 59 -4.61 -3.78 -2.35
N VAL A 60 -5.09 -4.87 -2.96
CA VAL A 60 -5.98 -4.80 -4.12
C VAL A 60 -7.30 -4.10 -3.77
N ILE A 61 -7.90 -4.40 -2.61
CA ILE A 61 -9.11 -3.70 -2.16
C ILE A 61 -8.83 -2.20 -1.99
N LEU A 62 -7.71 -1.82 -1.37
CA LEU A 62 -7.33 -0.41 -1.22
C LEU A 62 -7.13 0.29 -2.57
N GLU A 63 -6.49 -0.38 -3.53
CA GLU A 63 -6.30 0.15 -4.89
C GLU A 63 -7.64 0.43 -5.55
N ASN A 64 -8.59 -0.49 -5.46
CA ASN A 64 -9.95 -0.29 -5.99
C ASN A 64 -10.71 0.81 -5.25
N LEU A 65 -10.60 0.91 -3.92
CA LEU A 65 -11.26 1.95 -3.12
C LEU A 65 -10.73 3.36 -3.42
N PHE A 66 -9.46 3.48 -3.85
CA PHE A 66 -8.83 4.74 -4.23
C PHE A 66 -8.81 4.99 -5.75
N ASP A 67 -9.45 4.13 -6.54
CA ASP A 67 -9.44 4.19 -8.02
C ASP A 67 -8.02 4.23 -8.61
N LEU A 68 -7.17 3.31 -8.17
CA LEU A 68 -5.79 3.16 -8.60
C LEU A 68 -5.60 1.89 -9.43
N ALA A 69 -4.71 1.96 -10.42
CA ALA A 69 -4.25 0.77 -11.13
C ALA A 69 -3.42 -0.16 -10.21
N ALA A 70 -3.39 -1.45 -10.54
CA ALA A 70 -2.68 -2.46 -9.77
C ALA A 70 -1.20 -2.10 -9.54
N GLY A 71 -0.75 -2.25 -8.29
CA GLY A 71 0.62 -1.93 -7.85
C GLY A 71 0.87 -0.43 -7.66
N LYS A 72 -0.09 0.45 -7.94
CA LYS A 72 0.10 1.90 -7.76
C LYS A 72 -0.05 2.35 -6.32
N LEU A 73 -0.54 1.53 -5.39
CA LEU A 73 -0.58 1.92 -3.97
C LEU A 73 0.82 1.95 -3.33
N GLN A 74 1.74 1.15 -3.84
CA GLN A 74 3.11 1.05 -3.33
C GLN A 74 3.93 2.29 -3.69
N ASN A 75 4.84 2.67 -2.79
CA ASN A 75 5.79 3.78 -2.95
C ASN A 75 7.16 3.33 -3.47
N PHE A 76 7.27 2.09 -3.94
CA PHE A 76 8.48 1.51 -4.48
C PHE A 76 8.20 0.83 -5.81
N VAL A 77 9.25 0.66 -6.60
CA VAL A 77 9.17 -0.02 -7.90
C VAL A 77 9.93 -1.33 -7.78
N VAL A 78 9.26 -2.44 -8.08
CA VAL A 78 9.90 -3.73 -8.22
C VAL A 78 10.31 -3.88 -9.69
N THR A 79 11.62 -3.90 -9.94
CA THR A 79 12.17 -4.15 -11.28
C THR A 79 12.88 -5.49 -11.23
N ILE A 80 12.26 -6.52 -11.80
CA ILE A 80 12.81 -7.87 -11.88
C ILE A 80 12.86 -8.25 -13.36
N LYS A 81 13.98 -8.84 -13.78
CA LYS A 81 14.10 -9.37 -15.14
C LYS A 81 13.16 -10.56 -15.31
N PRO A 82 12.52 -10.73 -16.48
CA PRO A 82 11.72 -11.90 -16.75
C PRO A 82 12.59 -13.16 -16.71
N ILE A 83 12.00 -14.30 -16.32
CA ILE A 83 12.73 -15.57 -16.19
C ILE A 83 13.44 -15.99 -17.49
N THR A 84 12.91 -15.56 -18.64
CA THR A 84 13.44 -15.81 -19.98
C THR A 84 14.82 -15.19 -20.23
N GLU A 85 15.24 -14.21 -19.42
CA GLU A 85 16.56 -13.59 -19.51
C GLU A 85 17.61 -14.27 -18.63
N PHE A 86 17.24 -15.24 -17.79
CA PHE A 86 18.18 -15.99 -16.97
C PHE A 86 18.71 -17.16 -17.81
N THR A 87 19.98 -17.07 -18.22
CA THR A 87 20.69 -18.20 -18.84
C THR A 87 21.39 -19.02 -17.77
N GLU A 88 21.25 -20.34 -17.81
CA GLU A 88 22.05 -21.27 -17.00
C GLU A 88 23.52 -21.17 -17.43
N THR A 89 24.30 -20.36 -16.74
CA THR A 89 25.76 -20.48 -16.82
C THR A 89 26.14 -21.70 -15.99
N ASN A 90 26.54 -22.77 -16.67
CA ASN A 90 27.01 -24.03 -16.08
C ASN A 90 27.97 -23.78 -14.90
N ILE A 91 27.65 -24.43 -13.77
CA ILE A 91 28.53 -24.59 -12.60
C ILE A 91 29.72 -25.46 -12.97
#